data_AF-A0A6J4YIF9-F1
#
_entry.id   AF-A0A6J4YIF9-F1
#
_cell.length_a   1.000
_cell.length_b   1.000
_cell.length_c   1.000
_cell.angle_alpha   90.00
_cell.angle_beta   90.00
_cell.angle_gamma   90.00
#
_symmetry.space_group_name_H-M   'P 1'
#
loop_
_entity.id
_entity.type
_entity.pdbx_description
1 polymer ?
#
loop_
_entity_poly.entity_id
_entity_poly.type
_entity_poly.pdbx_seq_one_letter_code
_entity_poly.pdbx_strand_id
1 'polypeptide(L)'
;MNVQNSPKMPRAQTRYGSIVYWVTILSCIICTIGPVISVASPDNNVLNPYKLFNAIFEGKDARTVWQEVGGEFPGGHFYLKRLTYGDGFTQFGLALGCSVALWALLASAVAYASDKNYLYLSLSIWVAIMVALSMVGIFAAH
;
A
#
# COMPACT_ATOMS: atom_id res chain seq x y z
N MET A 1 -20.49 -32.22 4.91
CA MET A 1 -21.36 -31.01 4.96
C MET A 1 -21.81 -30.72 3.53
N ASN A 2 -23.12 -30.67 3.28
CA ASN A 2 -23.67 -30.42 1.94
C ASN A 2 -23.48 -28.95 1.58
N VAL A 3 -22.72 -28.67 0.51
CA VAL A 3 -22.39 -27.32 0.01
C VAL A 3 -23.64 -26.46 -0.28
N GLN A 4 -24.80 -27.11 -0.43
CA GLN A 4 -26.09 -26.46 -0.73
C GLN A 4 -26.73 -25.70 0.45
N ASN A 5 -26.33 -25.93 1.71
CA ASN A 5 -26.91 -25.26 2.88
C ASN A 5 -25.99 -24.21 3.53
N SER A 6 -24.95 -23.75 2.82
CA SER A 6 -24.10 -22.67 3.32
C SER A 6 -24.84 -21.33 3.20
N PRO A 7 -24.91 -20.51 4.27
CA PRO A 7 -25.53 -19.19 4.20
C PRO A 7 -24.85 -18.37 3.11
N LYS A 8 -25.66 -17.83 2.20
CA LYS A 8 -25.17 -17.05 1.06
C LYS A 8 -24.57 -15.75 1.60
N MET A 9 -23.27 -15.55 1.41
CA MET A 9 -22.58 -14.37 1.91
C MET A 9 -23.21 -13.07 1.36
N PRO A 10 -23.31 -12.00 2.17
CA PRO A 10 -23.78 -10.71 1.71
C PRO A 10 -22.95 -10.19 0.53
N ARG A 11 -23.62 -9.59 -0.46
CA ARG A 11 -22.98 -9.09 -1.69
C ARG A 11 -21.87 -8.08 -1.42
N ALA A 12 -22.06 -7.21 -0.43
CA ALA A 12 -21.05 -6.22 -0.02
C ALA A 12 -19.76 -6.88 0.47
N GLN A 13 -19.85 -7.94 1.27
CA GLN A 13 -18.69 -8.64 1.83
C GLN A 13 -17.92 -9.41 0.76
N THR A 14 -18.62 -10.02 -0.20
CA THR A 14 -17.96 -10.69 -1.34
C THR A 14 -17.20 -9.69 -2.22
N ARG A 15 -17.76 -8.50 -2.47
CA ARG A 15 -17.08 -7.44 -3.23
C ARG A 15 -15.87 -6.89 -2.48
N TYR A 16 -16.01 -6.63 -1.18
CA TYR A 16 -14.89 -6.21 -0.32
C TYR A 16 -13.73 -7.20 -0.44
N GLY A 17 -13.99 -8.49 -0.16
CA GLY A 17 -12.96 -9.53 -0.15
C GLY A 17 -12.30 -9.72 -1.51
N SER A 18 -13.06 -9.64 -2.60
CA SER A 18 -12.51 -9.77 -3.95
C SER A 18 -11.53 -8.64 -4.29
N ILE A 19 -11.87 -7.40 -3.94
CA ILE A 19 -10.99 -6.25 -4.19
C ILE A 19 -9.73 -6.35 -3.34
N VAL A 20 -9.88 -6.64 -2.04
CA VAL A 20 -8.72 -6.82 -1.16
C VAL A 20 -7.79 -7.89 -1.70
N TYR A 21 -8.34 -9.05 -2.05
CA TYR A 21 -7.56 -10.16 -2.59
C TYR A 21 -6.74 -9.78 -3.82
N TRP A 22 -7.40 -9.23 -4.86
CA TRP A 22 -6.72 -8.93 -6.12
C TRP A 22 -5.74 -7.77 -6.02
N VAL A 23 -6.11 -6.71 -5.30
CA VAL A 23 -5.24 -5.54 -5.11
C VAL A 23 -4.02 -5.90 -4.27
N THR A 24 -4.18 -6.70 -3.20
CA THR A 24 -3.04 -7.16 -2.40
C THR A 24 -2.10 -8.05 -3.20
N ILE A 25 -2.62 -8.96 -4.03
CA ILE A 25 -1.77 -9.77 -4.92
C ILE A 25 -0.98 -8.88 -5.88
N LEU A 26 -1.64 -7.91 -6.50
CA LEU A 26 -0.98 -6.95 -7.38
C LEU A 26 0.12 -6.17 -6.65
N SER A 27 -0.16 -5.69 -5.44
CA SER A 27 0.85 -5.03 -4.59
C SER A 27 2.04 -5.92 -4.29
N CYS A 28 1.83 -7.19 -3.92
CA CYS A 28 2.91 -8.13 -3.65
C CYS A 28 3.78 -8.36 -4.88
N ILE A 29 3.19 -8.48 -6.06
CA ILE A 29 3.91 -8.61 -7.33
C ILE A 29 4.77 -7.36 -7.58
N ILE A 30 4.18 -6.16 -7.46
CA ILE A 30 4.90 -4.89 -7.63
C ILE A 30 6.06 -4.77 -6.64
N CYS A 31 5.82 -5.08 -5.37
CA CYS A 31 6.84 -5.07 -4.30
C CYS A 31 7.93 -6.13 -4.50
N THR A 32 7.68 -7.18 -5.28
CA THR A 32 8.70 -8.19 -5.61
C THR A 32 9.56 -7.73 -6.80
N ILE A 33 8.95 -7.06 -7.78
CA ILE A 33 9.66 -6.57 -8.97
C ILE A 33 10.61 -5.42 -8.63
N GLY A 34 10.20 -4.52 -7.74
CA GLY A 34 11.01 -3.34 -7.38
C GLY A 34 12.42 -3.67 -6.87
N PRO A 35 12.59 -4.57 -5.88
CA PRO A 35 13.91 -5.00 -5.42
C PRO A 35 14.73 -5.71 -6.50
N VAL A 36 14.09 -6.46 -7.39
CA VAL A 36 14.78 -7.10 -8.53
C VAL A 36 15.35 -6.04 -9.47
N ILE A 37 14.59 -5.00 -9.80
CA ILE A 37 15.07 -3.85 -10.57
C ILE A 37 16.19 -3.13 -9.81
N SER A 38 16.05 -2.97 -8.49
CA SER A 38 17.07 -2.30 -7.68
C SER A 38 18.41 -3.03 -7.71
N VAL A 39 18.42 -4.36 -7.63
CA VAL A 39 19.65 -5.16 -7.68
C VAL A 39 20.20 -5.27 -9.11
N ALA A 40 19.32 -5.38 -10.13
CA ALA A 40 19.74 -5.52 -11.52
C ALA A 40 20.30 -4.22 -12.12
N SER A 41 19.78 -3.06 -11.68
CA SER A 41 20.20 -1.74 -12.15
C SER A 41 20.56 -0.83 -10.97
N PRO A 42 21.74 -1.01 -10.36
CA PRO A 42 22.16 -0.27 -9.16
C PRO A 42 22.16 1.25 -9.35
N ASP A 43 22.44 1.73 -10.57
CA ASP A 43 22.53 3.15 -10.93
C ASP A 43 21.15 3.82 -11.09
N ASN A 44 20.08 3.03 -11.21
CA ASN A 44 18.71 3.53 -11.38
C ASN A 44 17.89 3.36 -10.09
N ASN A 45 18.50 3.68 -8.94
CA ASN A 45 17.86 3.71 -7.63
C ASN A 45 18.13 5.05 -6.92
N VAL A 46 17.20 5.49 -6.06
CA VAL A 46 17.42 6.68 -5.23
C VAL A 46 18.47 6.39 -4.16
N LEU A 47 18.42 5.20 -3.57
CA LEU A 47 19.51 4.68 -2.74
C LEU A 47 20.32 3.64 -3.50
N ASN A 48 21.64 3.81 -3.49
CA ASN A 48 22.52 2.76 -3.99
C ASN A 48 22.38 1.50 -3.11
N PRO A 49 21.92 0.35 -3.66
CA PRO A 49 21.61 -0.85 -2.87
C PRO A 49 22.81 -1.39 -2.08
N TYR A 50 24.02 -1.34 -2.64
CA TYR A 50 25.22 -1.86 -2.00
C TYR A 50 25.60 -1.05 -0.77
N LYS A 51 25.50 0.28 -0.86
CA LYS A 51 25.74 1.18 0.28
C LYS A 51 24.60 1.08 1.31
N LEU A 52 23.37 0.92 0.85
CA LEU A 52 22.19 0.73 1.71
C LEU A 52 22.32 -0.53 2.58
N PHE A 53 22.59 -1.69 1.97
CA PHE A 53 22.75 -2.93 2.73
C PHE A 53 23.93 -2.86 3.70
N ASN A 54 25.06 -2.28 3.29
CA ASN A 54 26.21 -2.14 4.19
C ASN A 54 25.88 -1.25 5.40
N ALA A 55 25.25 -0.09 5.19
CA ALA A 55 24.85 0.81 6.27
C ALA A 55 23.82 0.18 7.23
N ILE A 56 22.91 -0.65 6.72
CA ILE A 56 21.95 -1.41 7.54
C ILE A 56 22.66 -2.47 8.38
N PHE A 57 23.60 -3.23 7.79
CA PHE A 57 24.35 -4.26 8.52
C PHE A 57 25.33 -3.67 9.55
N GLU A 58 25.82 -2.45 9.32
CA GLU A 58 26.57 -1.67 10.31
C GLU A 58 25.69 -1.19 11.48
N GLY A 59 24.37 -1.35 11.41
CA GLY A 59 23.43 -0.98 12.47
C GLY A 59 23.11 0.51 12.52
N LYS A 60 23.28 1.25 11.42
CA LYS A 60 23.00 2.69 11.36
C LYS A 60 21.50 2.97 11.42
N ASP A 61 21.15 4.11 12.01
CA ASP A 61 19.76 4.59 12.08
C ASP A 61 19.22 4.97 10.69
N ALA A 62 17.91 4.89 10.51
CA ALA A 62 17.25 5.19 9.25
C ALA A 62 17.56 6.62 8.73
N ARG A 63 17.64 7.61 9.60
CA ARG A 63 17.95 8.99 9.22
C ARG A 63 19.39 9.11 8.70
N THR A 64 20.33 8.47 9.38
CA THR A 64 21.74 8.41 8.98
C THR A 64 21.90 7.68 7.64
N VAL A 65 21.19 6.57 7.43
CA VAL A 65 21.21 5.82 6.16
C VAL A 65 20.75 6.69 4.99
N TRP A 66 19.65 7.44 5.16
CA TRP A 66 19.16 8.34 4.11
C TRP A 66 20.12 9.49 3.80
N GLN A 67 20.79 10.04 4.82
CA GLN A 67 21.79 11.10 4.63
C GLN A 67 23.05 10.58 3.92
N GLU A 68 23.57 9.42 4.34
CA GLU A 68 24.82 8.88 3.80
C GLU A 68 24.66 8.26 2.41
N VAL A 69 23.51 7.64 2.13
CA VAL A 69 23.30 6.85 0.90
C VAL A 69 22.47 7.62 -0.13
N GLY A 70 21.49 8.42 0.30
CA GLY A 70 20.56 9.14 -0.56
C GLY A 70 20.81 10.66 -0.65
N GLY A 71 21.76 11.20 0.12
CA GLY A 71 22.07 12.63 0.20
C GLY A 71 21.06 13.44 1.05
N GLU A 72 19.77 13.09 1.01
CA GLU A 72 18.72 13.58 1.90
C GLU A 72 17.45 12.72 1.75
N PHE A 73 16.52 12.77 2.72
CA PHE A 73 15.24 12.06 2.61
C PHE A 73 14.29 12.77 1.61
N PRO A 74 13.91 12.14 0.48
CA PRO A 74 13.13 12.79 -0.57
C PRO A 74 11.62 12.95 -0.26
N GLY A 75 11.18 12.59 0.96
CA GLY A 75 9.79 12.71 1.43
C GLY A 75 8.93 11.46 1.21
N GLY A 76 7.87 11.27 2.01
CA GLY A 76 7.05 10.04 2.01
C GLY A 76 6.37 9.66 0.68
N HIS A 77 6.22 10.61 -0.24
CA HIS A 77 5.64 10.41 -1.56
C HIS A 77 6.66 10.41 -2.71
N PHE A 78 7.95 10.19 -2.44
CA PHE A 78 8.99 10.23 -3.47
C PHE A 78 8.73 9.25 -4.63
N TYR A 79 7.99 8.16 -4.38
CA TYR A 79 7.58 7.21 -5.41
C TYR A 79 6.85 7.88 -6.58
N LEU A 80 6.06 8.94 -6.35
CA LEU A 80 5.30 9.62 -7.41
C LEU A 80 6.21 10.30 -8.46
N LYS A 81 7.39 10.78 -8.04
CA LYS A 81 8.36 11.44 -8.94
C LYS A 81 9.39 10.46 -9.51
N ARG A 82 9.50 9.27 -8.92
CA ARG A 82 10.58 8.30 -9.21
C ARG A 82 10.03 6.88 -9.41
N LEU A 83 8.94 6.74 -10.15
CA LEU A 83 8.31 5.44 -10.45
C LEU A 83 9.21 4.49 -11.25
N THR A 84 10.16 5.04 -12.02
CA THR A 84 11.11 4.25 -12.83
C THR A 84 12.31 3.75 -12.05
N TYR A 85 12.46 4.17 -10.79
CA TYR A 85 13.52 3.72 -9.89
C TYR A 85 13.02 2.49 -9.11
N GLY A 86 13.88 1.50 -8.85
CA GLY A 86 13.44 0.24 -8.24
C GLY A 86 12.87 0.40 -6.83
N ASP A 87 13.46 1.29 -6.03
CA ASP A 87 12.98 1.66 -4.69
C ASP A 87 11.68 2.48 -4.74
N GLY A 88 11.57 3.42 -5.70
CA GLY A 88 10.33 4.15 -5.96
C GLY A 88 9.18 3.23 -6.39
N PHE A 89 9.45 2.23 -7.24
CA PHE A 89 8.47 1.24 -7.66
C PHE A 89 8.02 0.34 -6.51
N THR A 90 8.96 -0.07 -5.64
CA THR A 90 8.66 -0.84 -4.42
C THR A 90 7.75 -0.04 -3.49
N GLN A 91 8.07 1.23 -3.25
CA GLN A 91 7.29 2.08 -2.37
C GLN A 91 5.91 2.42 -2.95
N PHE A 92 5.78 2.50 -4.27
CA PHE A 92 4.48 2.57 -4.93
C PHE A 92 3.63 1.31 -4.66
N GLY A 93 4.22 0.12 -4.78
CA GLY A 93 3.55 -1.15 -4.45
C GLY A 93 3.06 -1.19 -3.00
N LEU A 94 3.88 -0.71 -2.07
CA LEU A 94 3.51 -0.57 -0.65
C LEU A 94 2.37 0.42 -0.46
N ALA A 95 2.43 1.61 -1.08
CA ALA A 95 1.35 2.59 -1.00
C ALA A 95 0.03 2.06 -1.56
N LEU A 96 0.08 1.31 -2.67
CA LEU A 96 -1.07 0.64 -3.26
C LEU A 96 -1.63 -0.44 -2.32
N GLY A 97 -0.76 -1.21 -1.67
CA GLY A 97 -1.15 -2.25 -0.71
C GLY A 97 -1.79 -1.67 0.54
N CYS A 98 -1.20 -0.63 1.12
CA CYS A 98 -1.75 0.05 2.30
C CYS A 98 -3.07 0.77 2.01
N SER A 99 -3.29 1.21 0.77
CA SER A 99 -4.56 1.83 0.34
C SER A 99 -5.64 0.81 -0.04
N VAL A 100 -5.38 -0.50 0.02
CA VAL A 100 -6.36 -1.54 -0.37
C VAL A 100 -7.68 -1.43 0.39
N ALA A 101 -7.61 -1.10 1.68
CA ALA A 101 -8.79 -0.93 2.51
C ALA A 101 -9.68 0.21 2.01
N LEU A 102 -9.09 1.30 1.50
CA LEU A 102 -9.83 2.42 0.92
C LEU A 102 -10.64 1.95 -0.30
N TRP A 103 -9.97 1.29 -1.26
CA TRP A 103 -10.60 0.82 -2.50
C TRP A 103 -11.72 -0.19 -2.22
N ALA A 104 -11.48 -1.11 -1.28
CA ALA A 104 -12.45 -2.12 -0.90
C ALA A 104 -13.65 -1.51 -0.14
N LEU A 105 -13.44 -0.53 0.73
CA LEU A 105 -14.51 0.16 1.46
C LEU A 105 -15.37 1.01 0.54
N LEU A 106 -14.77 1.73 -0.42
CA LEU A 106 -15.53 2.51 -1.41
C LEU A 106 -16.44 1.62 -2.26
N ALA A 107 -15.93 0.47 -2.74
CA ALA A 107 -16.74 -0.47 -3.49
C ALA A 107 -17.83 -1.15 -2.64
N SER A 108 -17.56 -1.36 -1.35
CA SER A 108 -18.54 -1.88 -0.40
C SER A 108 -19.63 -0.87 -0.09
N ALA A 109 -19.28 0.42 -0.01
CA ALA A 109 -20.23 1.51 0.16
C ALA A 109 -21.25 1.54 -0.98
N VAL A 110 -20.81 1.38 -2.24
CA VAL A 110 -21.71 1.30 -3.40
C VAL A 110 -22.68 0.12 -3.29
N ALA A 111 -22.21 -1.02 -2.79
CA ALA A 111 -23.07 -2.18 -2.55
C ALA A 111 -24.09 -1.91 -1.42
N TYR A 112 -23.68 -1.30 -0.31
CA TYR A 112 -24.56 -0.93 0.80
C TYR A 112 -25.61 0.13 0.42
N ALA A 113 -25.26 1.06 -0.47
CA ALA A 113 -26.20 2.03 -1.03
C ALA A 113 -27.31 1.33 -1.85
N SER A 114 -26.95 0.29 -2.59
CA SER A 114 -27.91 -0.52 -3.37
C SER A 114 -28.83 -1.35 -2.47
N ASP A 115 -28.31 -1.85 -1.35
CA ASP A 115 -29.05 -2.62 -0.35
C ASP A 115 -29.83 -1.72 0.64
N LYS A 116 -29.85 -0.38 0.44
CA LYS A 116 -30.51 0.64 1.29
C LYS A 116 -30.12 0.59 2.78
N ASN A 117 -28.95 0.04 3.10
CA ASN A 117 -28.44 -0.07 4.46
C ASN A 117 -27.58 1.15 4.81
N TYR A 118 -28.23 2.26 5.18
CA TYR A 118 -27.59 3.55 5.42
C TYR A 118 -26.60 3.57 6.59
N LEU A 119 -26.80 2.71 7.60
CA LEU A 119 -25.90 2.62 8.76
C LEU A 119 -24.51 2.10 8.34
N TYR A 120 -24.47 0.99 7.60
CA TYR A 120 -23.22 0.42 7.11
C TYR A 120 -22.58 1.26 6.01
N LEU A 121 -23.39 1.96 5.21
CA LEU A 121 -22.90 2.95 4.25
C LEU A 121 -22.10 4.05 4.96
N SER A 122 -22.70 4.70 5.97
CA SER A 122 -22.05 5.78 6.74
C SER A 122 -20.75 5.32 7.40
N LEU A 123 -20.78 4.15 8.06
CA LEU A 123 -19.59 3.56 8.68
C LEU A 123 -18.49 3.27 7.66
N SER A 124 -18.82 2.70 6.50
CA SER A 124 -17.84 2.38 5.47
C SER A 124 -17.15 3.63 4.90
N ILE A 125 -17.92 4.72 4.70
CA ILE A 125 -17.38 6.00 4.24
C ILE A 125 -16.51 6.65 5.32
N TRP A 126 -16.94 6.60 6.58
CA TRP A 126 -16.16 7.15 7.69
C TRP A 126 -14.79 6.47 7.83
N VAL A 127 -14.75 5.13 7.80
CA VAL A 127 -13.48 4.39 7.83
C VAL A 127 -12.65 4.66 6.57
N ALA A 128 -13.27 4.75 5.39
CA ALA A 128 -12.57 5.11 4.16
C ALA A 128 -11.88 6.49 4.27
N ILE A 129 -12.55 7.48 4.85
CA ILE A 129 -11.97 8.81 5.10
C ILE A 129 -10.78 8.72 6.06
N MET A 130 -10.88 7.96 7.16
CA MET A 130 -9.76 7.74 8.08
C MET A 130 -8.54 7.15 7.36
N VAL A 131 -8.75 6.14 6.51
CA VAL A 131 -7.66 5.52 5.72
C VAL A 131 -7.04 6.53 4.74
N ALA A 132 -7.86 7.34 4.07
CA ALA A 132 -7.37 8.37 3.16
C ALA A 132 -6.54 9.45 3.89
N LEU A 133 -6.99 9.91 5.05
CA LEU A 133 -6.27 10.90 5.85
C LEU A 133 -4.94 10.34 6.39
N SER A 134 -4.91 9.07 6.79
CA SER A 134 -3.66 8.37 7.17
C SER A 134 -2.69 8.27 6.00
N MET A 135 -3.18 8.02 4.78
CA MET A 135 -2.35 7.92 3.58
C MET A 135 -1.71 9.27 3.19
N VAL A 136 -2.39 10.39 3.44
CA VAL A 136 -1.86 11.75 3.21
C VAL A 136 -0.87 12.16 4.32
N GLY A 137 -0.79 11.41 5.42
CA GLY A 137 0.14 11.68 6.51
C GLY A 137 -0.32 12.81 7.45
N ILE A 138 -1.59 13.23 7.39
CA ILE A 138 -2.15 14.25 8.29
C ILE A 138 -2.19 13.75 9.74
N PHE A 139 -2.31 12.44 9.94
CA PHE A 139 -2.29 11.77 11.25
C PHE A 139 -0.89 11.26 11.66
N ALA A 140 0.19 11.80 11.10
CA ALA A 140 1.52 11.52 11.64
C ALA A 140 1.59 12.12 13.05
N ALA A 141 1.49 11.26 14.07
CA ALA A 141 1.69 11.63 15.47
C ALA A 141 3.06 12.34 15.58
N HIS A 142 3.03 13.54 16.15
CA HIS A 142 4.22 14.26 16.58
C HIS A 142 4.97 13.49 17.66
#